data_AF-A0A3M1GRU8-F1
#
_entry.id   AF-A0A3M1GRU8-F1
#
_cell.length_a   1.000
_cell.length_b   1.000
_cell.length_c   1.000
_cell.angle_alpha   90.00
_cell.angle_beta   90.00
_cell.angle_gamma   90.00
#
_symmetry.space_group_name_H-M   'P 1'
#
loop_
_entity.id
_entity.type
_entity.pdbx_description
1 polymer ?
#
loop_
_entity_poly.entity_id
_entity_poly.type
_entity_poly.pdbx_seq_one_letter_code
_entity_poly.pdbx_strand_id
1 'polypeptide(L)'
;MEWYIYLAIIAAGFVAGFINTLAGSGSLVTLPLLIFAGLPANVANGTNRVAILLQNVVGVSSFRQQKVLDWRGGLKLALPAIIGS
;
A
#
# COMPACT_ATOMS: atom_id res chain seq x y z
N MET A 1 -12.08 0.58 -22.45
CA MET A 1 -11.60 1.67 -21.58
C MET A 1 -10.78 2.60 -22.41
N GLU A 2 -11.04 3.89 -22.30
CA GLU A 2 -10.25 4.91 -22.96
C GLU A 2 -8.80 4.88 -22.45
N TRP A 3 -7.82 5.14 -23.32
CA TRP A 3 -6.39 5.00 -23.03
C TRP A 3 -5.90 5.87 -21.86
N TYR A 4 -6.55 7.02 -21.63
CA TYR A 4 -6.20 7.95 -20.56
C TYR A 4 -6.45 7.37 -19.15
N ILE A 5 -7.34 6.37 -19.02
CA ILE A 5 -7.61 5.71 -17.74
C ILE A 5 -6.36 5.00 -17.23
N TYR A 6 -5.58 4.36 -18.10
CA TYR A 6 -4.36 3.66 -17.68
C TYR A 6 -3.34 4.63 -17.08
N LEU A 7 -3.15 5.79 -17.71
CA LEU A 7 -2.27 6.83 -17.19
C LEU A 7 -2.77 7.41 -15.86
N ALA A 8 -4.08 7.62 -15.73
CA ALA A 8 -4.69 8.08 -14.50
C ALA A 8 -4.51 7.07 -13.36
N ILE A 9 -4.68 5.77 -13.62
CA ILE A 9 -4.47 4.70 -12.64
C ILE A 9 -3.01 4.63 -12.21
N ILE A 10 -2.06 4.76 -13.14
CA ILE A 10 -0.63 4.77 -12.82
C ILE A 10 -0.29 5.96 -11.93
N ALA A 11 -0.72 7.17 -12.31
CA ALA A 11 -0.48 8.39 -11.53
C ALA A 11 -1.12 8.29 -10.13
N ALA A 12 -2.36 7.83 -10.06
CA ALA A 12 -3.04 7.61 -8.78
C ALA A 12 -2.37 6.53 -7.93
N GLY A 13 -1.80 5.50 -8.55
CA GLY A 13 -1.00 4.48 -7.87
C GLY A 13 0.25 5.07 -7.20
N PHE A 14 0.96 5.97 -7.87
CA PHE A 14 2.10 6.70 -7.26
C PHE A 14 1.65 7.58 -6.10
N VAL A 15 0.58 8.35 -6.27
CA VAL A 15 0.03 9.21 -5.21
C VAL A 15 -0.42 8.40 -4.00
N ALA A 16 -1.20 7.33 -4.25
CA ALA A 16 -1.65 6.44 -3.19
C ALA A 16 -0.49 5.74 -2.50
N GLY A 17 0.55 5.37 -3.25
CA GLY A 17 1.78 4.81 -2.70
C GLY A 17 2.46 5.77 -1.75
N PHE A 18 2.65 7.03 -2.15
CA PHE A 18 3.21 8.08 -1.32
C PHE A 18 2.38 8.32 -0.05
N ILE A 19 1.06 8.42 -0.18
CA ILE A 19 0.13 8.56 0.94
C ILE A 19 0.25 7.36 1.90
N ASN A 20 0.34 6.13 1.36
CA ASN A 20 0.47 4.95 2.21
C ASN A 20 1.76 4.94 3.01
N THR A 21 2.89 5.34 2.40
CA THR A 21 4.18 5.41 3.11
C THR A 21 4.20 6.48 4.20
N LEU A 22 3.51 7.62 4.01
CA LEU A 22 3.51 8.72 4.99
C LEU A 22 2.40 8.61 6.06
N ALA A 23 1.19 8.27 5.65
CA ALA A 23 -0.01 8.31 6.49
C ALA A 23 -0.60 6.91 6.79
N GLY A 24 -0.12 5.85 6.12
CA GLY A 24 -0.64 4.48 6.28
C GLY A 24 -2.02 4.24 5.65
N SER A 25 -2.59 5.22 4.95
CA SER A 25 -3.99 5.19 4.49
C SER A 25 -4.16 5.16 2.96
N GLY A 26 -3.14 4.78 2.19
CA GLY A 26 -3.22 4.83 0.72
C GLY A 26 -4.28 3.90 0.12
N SER A 27 -4.72 2.89 0.88
CA SER A 27 -5.86 2.03 0.52
C SER A 27 -7.17 2.79 0.33
N LEU A 28 -7.35 3.94 1.00
CA LEU A 28 -8.52 4.80 0.83
C LEU A 28 -8.59 5.40 -0.58
N VAL A 29 -7.46 5.47 -1.27
CA VAL A 29 -7.36 5.97 -2.65
C VAL A 29 -7.39 4.80 -3.65
N THR A 30 -6.61 3.74 -3.42
CA THR A 30 -6.52 2.62 -4.37
C THR A 30 -7.80 1.79 -4.46
N LEU A 31 -8.50 1.54 -3.36
CA LEU A 31 -9.68 0.67 -3.37
C LEU A 31 -10.84 1.28 -4.17
N PRO A 32 -11.27 2.54 -3.94
CA PRO A 32 -12.32 3.14 -4.76
C PRO A 32 -11.91 3.24 -6.23
N LEU A 33 -10.64 3.51 -6.51
CA LEU A 33 -10.13 3.62 -7.88
C LEU A 33 -10.16 2.30 -8.64
N LEU A 34 -9.75 1.19 -8.00
CA LEU A 34 -9.83 -0.15 -8.60
C LEU A 34 -11.29 -0.60 -8.79
N ILE A 35 -12.16 -0.32 -7.82
CA ILE A 35 -13.59 -0.61 -7.92
C ILE A 35 -14.22 0.21 -9.06
N PHE A 36 -13.89 1.49 -9.17
CA PHE A 36 -14.33 2.36 -10.26
C PHE A 36 -13.81 1.89 -11.62
N ALA A 37 -12.60 1.31 -11.67
CA ALA A 37 -12.06 0.66 -12.86
C ALA A 37 -12.77 -0.66 -13.23
N GLY A 38 -13.76 -1.09 -12.44
CA GLY A 38 -14.62 -2.24 -12.72
C GLY A 38 -14.24 -3.52 -11.99
N LEU A 39 -13.26 -3.49 -11.08
CA LEU A 39 -12.92 -4.67 -10.29
C LEU A 39 -13.99 -4.91 -9.19
N PRO A 40 -14.44 -6.15 -9.00
CA PRO A 40 -15.20 -6.52 -7.80
C PRO A 40 -14.42 -6.18 -6.52
N ALA A 41 -15.14 -5.79 -5.46
CA ALA A 41 -14.51 -5.28 -4.22
C ALA A 41 -13.51 -6.27 -3.58
N ASN A 42 -13.78 -7.57 -3.66
CA ASN A 42 -12.87 -8.61 -3.18
C ASN A 42 -11.58 -8.69 -4.01
N VAL A 43 -11.69 -8.62 -5.34
CA VAL A 43 -10.53 -8.63 -6.25
C VAL A 43 -9.71 -7.35 -6.08
N ALA A 44 -10.37 -6.18 -6.01
CA ALA A 44 -9.72 -4.90 -5.76
C ALA A 44 -8.93 -4.91 -4.45
N ASN A 45 -9.49 -5.44 -3.36
CA ASN A 45 -8.79 -5.59 -2.09
C ASN A 45 -7.61 -6.56 -2.20
N GLY A 46 -7.79 -7.71 -2.86
CA GLY A 46 -6.69 -8.66 -3.11
C GLY A 46 -5.52 -8.03 -3.86
N THR A 47 -5.80 -7.31 -4.95
CA THR A 47 -4.79 -6.56 -5.73
C THR A 47 -4.08 -5.52 -4.88
N ASN A 48 -4.83 -4.75 -4.08
CA ASN A 48 -4.27 -3.72 -3.21
C ASN A 48 -3.32 -4.32 -2.14
N ARG A 49 -3.62 -5.51 -1.59
CA ARG A 49 -2.76 -6.16 -0.59
C ARG A 49 -1.41 -6.60 -1.16
N VAL A 50 -1.37 -7.06 -2.41
CA VAL A 50 -0.11 -7.39 -3.09
C VAL A 50 0.74 -6.14 -3.27
N ALA A 51 0.14 -5.02 -3.71
CA ALA A 51 0.84 -3.74 -3.86
C ALA A 51 1.42 -3.25 -2.52
N ILE A 52 0.64 -3.31 -1.45
CA ILE A 52 1.07 -2.91 -0.09
C ILE A 52 2.20 -3.81 0.42
N LEU A 53 2.15 -5.12 0.18
CA LEU A 53 3.20 -6.03 0.58
C LEU A 53 4.54 -5.66 -0.07
N LEU A 54 4.55 -5.45 -1.38
CA LEU A 54 5.74 -5.02 -2.11
C LEU A 54 6.25 -3.67 -1.62
N GLN A 55 5.32 -2.72 -1.41
CA GLN A 55 5.66 -1.41 -0.87
C GLN A 55 6.30 -1.51 0.52
N ASN A 56 5.76 -2.34 1.41
CA ASN A 56 6.29 -2.53 2.76
C ASN A 56 7.69 -3.13 2.72
N VAL A 57 7.98 -4.07 1.84
CA VAL A 57 9.34 -4.62 1.66
C VAL A 57 10.32 -3.52 1.28
N VAL A 58 9.96 -2.68 0.31
CA VAL A 58 10.80 -1.56 -0.14
C VAL A 58 10.94 -0.50 0.97
N GLY A 59 9.84 -0.16 1.66
CA GLY A 59 9.82 0.84 2.74
C GLY A 59 10.68 0.42 3.93
N VAL A 60 10.53 -0.82 4.41
CA VAL A 60 11.35 -1.37 5.50
C VAL A 60 12.83 -1.41 5.10
N SER A 61 13.15 -1.85 3.89
CA SER A 61 14.53 -1.84 3.38
C SER A 61 15.12 -0.43 3.34
N SER A 62 14.36 0.56 2.85
CA SER A 62 14.80 1.95 2.74
C SER A 62 15.01 2.60 4.10
N PHE A 63 14.07 2.45 5.04
CA PHE A 63 14.21 2.99 6.40
C PHE A 63 15.32 2.31 7.19
N ARG A 64 15.58 1.02 6.93
CA ARG A 64 16.73 0.31 7.49
C ARG A 64 18.05 0.90 6.98
N GLN A 65 18.17 1.16 5.68
CA GLN A 65 19.38 1.77 5.09
C GLN A 65 19.65 3.17 5.65
N GLN A 66 18.59 3.93 5.94
CA GLN A 66 18.67 5.25 6.56
C GLN A 66 18.95 5.22 8.08
N LYS A 67 19.03 4.04 8.70
CA LYS A 67 19.25 3.83 10.16
C LYS A 67 18.18 4.49 11.06
N VAL A 68 16.99 4.74 10.53
CA VAL A 68 15.86 5.33 11.27
C VAL A 68 14.85 4.29 11.78
N LEU A 69 15.07 3.01 11.47
CA LEU A 69 14.17 1.93 11.84
C LEU A 69 14.49 1.37 13.25
N ASP A 70 13.56 1.53 14.20
CA ASP A 70 13.62 0.80 15.48
C ASP A 70 13.12 -0.64 15.31
N TRP A 71 14.07 -1.56 15.13
CA TRP A 71 13.79 -2.98 14.95
C TRP A 71 13.16 -3.64 16.19
N ARG A 72 13.57 -3.23 17.41
CA ARG A 72 13.10 -3.88 18.64
C ARG A 72 11.68 -3.42 18.97
N GLY A 73 11.39 -2.12 18.84
CA GLY A 73 10.03 -1.59 18.96
C GLY A 73 9.11 -2.15 17.88
N GLY A 74 9.57 -2.16 16.62
CA GLY A 74 8.82 -2.68 15.49
C GLY A 74 8.39 -4.14 15.67
N LEU A 75 9.29 -5.02 16.11
CA LEU A 75 8.97 -6.43 16.38
C LEU A 75 7.95 -6.62 17.50
N LYS A 76 8.03 -5.81 18.57
CA LYS A 76 7.06 -5.87 19.68
C LYS A 76 5.66 -5.48 19.24
N LEU A 77 5.55 -4.54 18.30
CA LEU A 77 4.26 -4.12 17.73
C LEU A 77 3.76 -5.06 16.63
N ALA A 78 4.67 -5.71 15.90
CA ALA A 78 4.31 -6.65 14.85
C ALA A 78 3.56 -7.88 15.39
N LEU A 79 3.95 -8.40 16.56
CA LEU A 79 3.31 -9.58 17.16
C LEU A 79 1.79 -9.41 17.37
N PRO A 80 1.30 -8.41 18.13
CA PRO A 80 -0.14 -8.22 18.30
C PRO A 80 -0.84 -7.85 16.98
N ALA A 81 -0.17 -7.14 16.07
CA ALA A 81 -0.74 -6.79 14.77
C ALA A 81 -0.99 -8.03 13.89
N ILE A 82 -0.05 -8.99 13.87
CA ILE A 82 -0.20 -10.25 13.13
C ILE A 82 -1.31 -11.11 13.74
N ILE A 83 -1.41 -11.15 15.07
CA ILE A 83 -2.46 -11.91 15.76
C ILE A 83 -3.86 -11.34 15.48
N GLY A 84 -3.97 -10.01 15.34
CA GLY A 84 -5.25 -9.34 15.12
C GLY A 84 -5.67 -9.17 13.66
N SER A 85 -4.78 -9.43 12.69
CA SER A 85 -5.06 -9.31 11.24
C SER A 85 -5.66 -10.58 10.68
#